data_AF-A0A0F9DBV2-F1
#
_entry.id   AF-A0A0F9DBV2-F1
#
_cell.length_a   1.000
_cell.length_b   1.000
_cell.length_c   1.000
_cell.angle_alpha   90.00
_cell.angle_beta   90.00
_cell.angle_gamma   90.00
#
_symmetry.space_group_name_H-M   'P 1'
#
loop_
_entity.id
_entity.type
_entity.pdbx_description
1 polymer ?
#
loop_
_entity_poly.entity_id
_entity_poly.type
_entity_poly.pdbx_seq_one_letter_code
_entity_poly.pdbx_strand_id
1 'polypeptide(L)'
;MPYANIYYVKLKLELLNEKRFIFDLTPEQRYLYTGLLLLAGDTKNKVPDDENFIKNRLNLPDSLEKIRESLELIIRLFRGITRKNGYIKFNNFNKLHNQVKDSGRIPEEYPKVSVDKVRIDKVRLDKIIEKYIEAKGWNVKDNKPLLGDIYKRACKPAKQLYLLVNDEVLACELIGKISKMFETKKLSWTLETIIKHLPDYLSAPKKKETYVKSKIPERPVFNEKEAKEIRELVKDVAKKCDANKR
;
A
#
# COMPACT_ATOMS: atom_id res chain seq x y z
N MET A 1 -0.37 16.58 -13.73
CA MET A 1 -1.09 15.34 -13.35
C MET A 1 -2.58 15.67 -13.27
N PRO A 2 -3.49 14.87 -13.85
CA PRO A 2 -4.87 15.31 -14.14
C PRO A 2 -5.88 15.16 -12.99
N TYR A 3 -5.46 14.83 -11.77
CA TYR A 3 -6.39 14.65 -10.64
C TYR A 3 -5.97 15.53 -9.45
N ALA A 4 -6.33 16.81 -9.50
CA ALA A 4 -6.02 17.78 -8.44
C ALA A 4 -6.97 17.68 -7.22
N ASN A 5 -8.13 17.04 -7.36
CA ASN A 5 -9.16 16.98 -6.33
C ASN A 5 -9.72 15.56 -6.18
N ILE A 6 -8.99 14.67 -5.51
CA ILE A 6 -9.53 13.35 -5.13
C ILE A 6 -10.15 13.48 -3.73
N TYR A 7 -11.48 13.64 -3.68
CA TYR A 7 -12.23 13.59 -2.43
C TYR A 7 -12.44 12.13 -2.02
N TYR A 8 -11.67 11.64 -1.06
CA TYR A 8 -12.00 10.39 -0.38
C TYR A 8 -13.13 10.69 0.63
N VAL A 9 -14.36 10.26 0.34
CA VAL A 9 -15.35 10.12 1.39
C VAL A 9 -14.79 9.06 2.33
N LYS A 10 -14.60 9.41 3.61
CA LYS A 10 -14.35 8.41 4.65
C LYS A 10 -15.67 7.67 4.87
N LEU A 11 -16.06 6.83 3.90
CA LEU A 11 -17.07 5.79 4.07
C LEU A 11 -16.45 4.76 5.01
N LYS A 12 -16.35 5.15 6.27
CA LYS A 12 -15.73 4.34 7.31
C LYS A 12 -16.58 3.08 7.51
N LEU A 13 -15.93 2.04 8.00
CA LEU A 13 -16.56 0.93 8.71
C LEU A 13 -17.55 1.41 9.80
N GLU A 14 -17.45 2.66 10.28
CA GLU A 14 -18.41 3.26 11.22
C GLU A 14 -19.84 3.30 10.69
N LEU A 15 -20.08 3.49 9.37
CA LEU A 15 -21.44 3.40 8.83
C LEU A 15 -22.00 1.97 8.92
N LEU A 16 -21.13 0.96 8.78
CA LEU A 16 -21.47 -0.44 8.99
C LEU A 16 -21.65 -0.80 10.47
N ASN A 17 -21.38 0.12 11.39
CA ASN A 17 -21.63 -0.02 12.83
C ASN A 17 -22.73 0.93 13.33
N GLU A 18 -23.25 1.82 12.48
CA GLU A 18 -24.27 2.79 12.83
C GLU A 18 -25.66 2.14 12.71
N LYS A 19 -26.27 1.80 13.84
CA LYS A 19 -27.56 1.09 13.91
C LYS A 19 -28.64 1.76 13.06
N ARG A 20 -28.70 3.10 13.07
CA ARG A 20 -29.68 3.85 12.27
C ARG A 20 -29.53 3.61 10.78
N PHE A 21 -28.29 3.51 10.30
CA PHE A 21 -28.02 3.24 8.89
C PHE A 21 -28.36 1.80 8.51
N ILE A 22 -28.10 0.83 9.40
CA ILE A 22 -28.26 -0.60 9.13
C ILE A 22 -29.70 -1.09 9.31
N PHE A 23 -30.43 -0.54 10.27
CA PHE A 23 -31.74 -1.06 10.68
C PHE A 23 -32.89 -0.08 10.40
N ASP A 24 -32.65 1.23 10.49
CA ASP A 24 -33.72 2.24 10.39
C ASP A 24 -33.90 2.79 8.97
N LEU A 25 -33.01 2.45 8.03
CA LEU A 25 -33.09 2.84 6.62
C LEU A 25 -33.32 1.64 5.70
N THR A 26 -34.16 1.82 4.68
CA THR A 26 -34.27 0.88 3.56
C THR A 26 -33.02 0.91 2.67
N PRO A 27 -32.78 -0.09 1.80
CA PRO A 27 -31.64 -0.07 0.87
C PRO A 27 -31.57 1.20 0.00
N GLU A 28 -32.70 1.68 -0.48
CA GLU A 28 -32.80 2.90 -1.31
C GLU A 28 -32.41 4.14 -0.50
N GLN A 29 -32.86 4.22 0.75
CA GLN A 29 -32.52 5.32 1.64
C GLN A 29 -31.04 5.29 2.07
N ARG A 30 -30.46 4.09 2.23
CA ARG A 30 -29.01 3.94 2.46
C ARG A 30 -28.20 4.41 1.26
N TYR A 31 -28.67 4.10 0.06
CA TYR A 31 -28.05 4.59 -1.18
C TYR A 31 -28.13 6.11 -1.27
N LEU A 32 -29.31 6.70 -1.04
CA LEU A 32 -29.50 8.14 -1.00
C LEU A 32 -28.60 8.81 0.05
N TYR A 33 -28.54 8.29 1.27
CA TYR A 33 -27.67 8.80 2.32
C TYR A 33 -26.19 8.75 1.93
N THR A 34 -25.75 7.63 1.35
CA THR A 34 -24.37 7.48 0.86
C THR A 34 -24.07 8.46 -0.27
N GLY A 35 -25.02 8.63 -1.19
CA GLY A 35 -24.96 9.63 -2.26
C GLY A 35 -24.86 11.05 -1.72
N LEU A 36 -25.64 11.41 -0.69
CA LEU A 36 -25.55 12.71 -0.03
C LEU A 36 -24.17 12.98 0.58
N LEU A 37 -23.53 11.97 1.18
CA LEU A 37 -22.15 12.11 1.66
C LEU A 37 -21.20 12.40 0.49
N LEU A 38 -21.31 11.65 -0.61
CA LEU A 38 -20.49 11.89 -1.82
C LEU A 38 -20.72 13.30 -2.37
N LEU A 39 -21.97 13.74 -2.49
CA LEU A 39 -22.32 15.09 -2.92
C LEU A 39 -21.77 16.15 -1.98
N ALA A 40 -21.79 15.94 -0.67
CA ALA A 40 -21.20 16.87 0.29
C ALA A 40 -19.69 16.97 0.10
N GLY A 41 -19.01 15.87 -0.23
CA GLY A 41 -17.60 15.87 -0.64
C GLY A 41 -17.36 16.77 -1.86
N ASP A 42 -18.11 16.54 -2.94
CA ASP A 42 -18.00 17.25 -4.23
C ASP A 42 -18.32 18.76 -4.08
N THR A 43 -19.36 19.09 -3.30
CA THR A 43 -19.85 20.46 -3.12
C THR A 43 -19.22 21.21 -1.94
N LYS A 44 -18.15 20.67 -1.34
CA LYS A 44 -17.48 21.26 -0.15
C LYS A 44 -18.48 21.57 0.98
N ASN A 45 -19.34 20.60 1.29
CA ASN A 45 -20.39 20.64 2.31
C ASN A 45 -21.51 21.66 2.06
N LYS A 46 -21.83 21.92 0.79
CA LYS A 46 -22.90 22.83 0.37
C LYS A 46 -23.76 22.14 -0.70
N VAL A 47 -24.42 21.05 -0.34
CA VAL A 47 -25.32 20.34 -1.26
C VAL A 47 -26.58 21.19 -1.42
N PRO A 48 -26.99 21.59 -2.62
CA PRO A 48 -28.28 22.26 -2.84
C PRO A 48 -29.43 21.45 -2.24
N ASP A 49 -30.30 22.12 -1.47
CA ASP A 49 -31.53 21.53 -0.90
C ASP A 49 -32.64 21.55 -1.97
N ASP A 50 -32.37 20.84 -3.07
CA ASP A 50 -33.25 20.71 -4.23
C ASP A 50 -33.28 19.24 -4.64
N GLU A 51 -34.47 18.62 -4.57
CA GLU A 51 -34.63 17.20 -4.88
C GLU A 51 -34.34 16.88 -6.34
N ASN A 52 -34.59 17.82 -7.25
CA ASN A 52 -34.30 17.65 -8.66
C ASN A 52 -32.78 17.66 -8.91
N PHE A 53 -32.05 18.57 -8.25
CA PHE A 53 -30.58 18.56 -8.27
C PHE A 53 -30.03 17.22 -7.76
N ILE A 54 -30.51 16.76 -6.60
CA ILE A 54 -30.03 15.51 -5.97
C ILE A 54 -30.34 14.30 -6.85
N LYS A 55 -31.57 14.21 -7.37
CA LYS A 55 -32.01 13.15 -8.29
C LYS A 55 -31.10 13.05 -9.51
N ASN A 56 -30.88 14.18 -10.20
CA ASN A 56 -30.11 14.19 -11.44
C ASN A 56 -28.64 13.91 -11.19
N ARG A 57 -28.08 14.44 -10.09
CA ARG A 57 -26.65 14.27 -9.78
C ARG A 57 -26.31 12.85 -9.30
N LEU A 58 -27.25 12.18 -8.62
CA LEU A 58 -27.09 10.80 -8.16
C LEU A 58 -27.71 9.76 -9.10
N ASN A 59 -28.33 10.21 -10.21
CA ASN A 59 -29.07 9.39 -11.16
C ASN A 59 -30.09 8.45 -10.48
N LEU A 60 -30.93 9.03 -9.61
CA LEU A 60 -31.91 8.25 -8.84
C LEU A 60 -33.15 7.93 -9.71
N PRO A 61 -33.62 6.67 -9.72
CA PRO A 61 -34.79 6.28 -10.50
C PRO A 61 -36.11 6.73 -9.86
N ASP A 62 -36.11 7.02 -8.56
CA ASP A 62 -37.30 7.34 -7.77
C ASP A 62 -37.96 8.68 -8.17
N SER A 63 -39.25 8.83 -7.86
CA SER A 63 -39.95 10.11 -8.04
C SER A 63 -39.43 11.18 -7.08
N LEU A 64 -39.68 12.46 -7.40
CA LEU A 64 -39.22 13.58 -6.57
C LEU A 64 -39.85 13.53 -5.17
N GLU A 65 -41.10 13.10 -5.06
CA GLU A 65 -41.83 12.95 -3.80
C GLU A 65 -41.15 11.91 -2.90
N LYS A 66 -40.81 10.74 -3.46
CA LYS A 66 -40.14 9.67 -2.70
C LYS A 66 -38.75 10.07 -2.25
N ILE A 67 -38.02 10.83 -3.07
CA ILE A 67 -36.72 11.40 -2.70
C ILE A 67 -36.90 12.39 -1.55
N ARG A 68 -37.87 13.31 -1.65
CA ARG A 68 -38.17 14.29 -0.59
C ARG A 68 -38.47 13.59 0.73
N GLU A 69 -39.38 12.63 0.75
CA GLU A 69 -39.73 11.86 1.95
C GLU A 69 -38.53 11.15 2.57
N SER A 70 -37.69 10.54 1.72
CA SER A 70 -36.46 9.87 2.16
C SER A 70 -35.43 10.85 2.73
N LEU A 71 -35.31 12.04 2.13
CA LEU A 71 -34.45 13.12 2.62
C LEU A 71 -34.89 13.62 4.00
N GLU A 72 -36.19 13.86 4.20
CA GLU A 72 -36.74 14.27 5.50
C GLU A 72 -36.43 13.23 6.58
N LEU A 73 -36.67 11.95 6.28
CA LEU A 73 -36.38 10.86 7.20
C LEU A 73 -34.90 10.82 7.57
N ILE A 74 -34.01 10.90 6.58
CA ILE A 74 -32.57 10.91 6.76
C ILE A 74 -32.15 12.09 7.64
N ILE A 75 -32.60 13.30 7.34
CA ILE A 75 -32.25 14.50 8.12
C ILE A 75 -32.71 14.35 9.57
N ARG A 76 -33.90 13.79 9.79
CA ARG A 76 -34.44 13.52 11.13
C ARG A 76 -33.62 12.49 11.91
N LEU A 77 -33.24 11.38 11.28
CA LEU A 77 -32.48 10.30 11.93
C LEU A 77 -31.04 10.69 12.24
N PHE A 78 -30.42 11.45 11.34
CA PHE A 78 -29.02 11.85 11.43
C PHE A 78 -28.90 13.32 11.84
N ARG A 79 -28.95 13.58 13.15
CA ARG A 79 -28.81 14.93 13.78
C ARG A 79 -27.57 15.75 13.37
N GLY A 80 -26.62 15.13 12.67
CA GLY A 80 -25.48 15.83 12.07
C GLY A 80 -25.80 16.57 10.77
N ILE A 81 -26.99 16.38 10.19
CA ILE A 81 -27.43 17.00 8.94
C ILE A 81 -28.33 18.18 9.24
N THR A 82 -28.09 19.32 8.59
CA THR A 82 -28.89 20.54 8.74
C THR A 82 -29.20 21.17 7.40
N ARG A 83 -30.34 21.86 7.30
CA ARG A 83 -30.68 22.73 6.18
C ARG A 83 -30.41 24.17 6.56
N LYS A 84 -29.57 24.86 5.79
CA LYS A 84 -29.24 26.27 6.03
C LYS A 84 -28.95 26.99 4.71
N ASN A 85 -29.70 28.07 4.48
CA ASN A 85 -29.59 28.96 3.31
C ASN A 85 -29.79 28.22 1.98
N GLY A 86 -30.78 27.32 1.88
CA GLY A 86 -31.02 26.52 0.67
C GLY A 86 -30.01 25.41 0.41
N TYR A 87 -29.23 25.02 1.42
CA TYR A 87 -28.26 23.93 1.33
C TYR A 87 -28.42 22.93 2.46
N ILE A 88 -28.22 21.65 2.14
CA ILE A 88 -28.00 20.56 3.09
C ILE A 88 -26.50 20.54 3.46
N LYS A 89 -26.22 20.52 4.78
CA LYS A 89 -24.86 20.54 5.35
C LYS A 89 -24.70 19.51 6.45
N PHE A 90 -23.51 18.93 6.51
CA PHE A 90 -23.09 18.03 7.59
C PHE A 90 -22.28 18.82 8.63
N ASN A 91 -22.77 18.93 9.86
CA ASN A 91 -22.10 19.61 10.97
C ASN A 91 -20.77 18.91 11.34
N ASN A 92 -20.73 17.60 11.17
CA ASN A 92 -19.55 16.75 11.38
C ASN A 92 -18.79 16.49 10.08
N PHE A 93 -18.90 17.36 9.06
CA PHE A 93 -18.28 17.17 7.75
C PHE A 93 -16.80 16.82 7.83
N ASN A 94 -16.00 17.52 8.65
CA ASN A 94 -14.56 17.26 8.81
C ASN A 94 -14.25 15.88 9.43
N LYS A 95 -15.20 15.27 10.15
CA LYS A 95 -15.07 13.91 10.67
C LYS A 95 -15.45 12.87 9.61
N LEU A 96 -16.45 13.18 8.79
CA LEU A 96 -16.99 12.31 7.73
C LEU A 96 -16.20 12.36 6.43
N HIS A 97 -15.45 13.44 6.19
CA HIS A 97 -14.71 13.69 4.95
C HIS A 97 -13.26 14.03 5.28
N ASN A 98 -12.34 13.38 4.57
CA ASN A 98 -10.98 13.88 4.55
C ASN A 98 -10.94 15.10 3.64
N GLN A 99 -10.79 16.29 4.21
CA GLN A 99 -10.26 17.40 3.45
C GLN A 99 -8.76 17.14 3.28
N VAL A 100 -8.33 16.81 2.05
CA VAL A 100 -6.97 17.15 1.65
C VAL A 100 -6.96 18.67 1.62
N LYS A 101 -6.55 19.30 2.73
CA LYS A 101 -6.17 20.72 2.71
C LYS A 101 -5.13 20.85 1.60
N ASP A 102 -5.11 21.96 0.87
CA ASP A 102 -4.09 22.32 -0.13
C ASP A 102 -2.62 22.18 0.33
N SER A 103 -2.35 21.82 1.58
CA SER A 103 -1.08 21.21 1.95
C SER A 103 -1.01 19.80 1.36
N GLY A 104 -0.20 19.58 0.32
CA GLY A 104 0.10 18.29 -0.31
C GLY A 104 0.68 17.18 0.59
N ARG A 105 0.26 17.08 1.85
CA ARG A 105 0.53 15.97 2.75
C ARG A 105 -0.61 14.97 2.69
N ILE A 106 -0.44 14.07 1.73
CA ILE A 106 -0.90 12.68 1.80
C ILE A 106 -0.59 12.14 3.22
N PRO A 107 -1.49 11.38 3.86
CA PRO A 107 -1.30 10.83 5.20
C PRO A 107 0.06 10.13 5.33
N GLU A 108 0.81 10.48 6.38
CA GLU A 108 2.16 10.00 6.74
C GLU A 108 3.02 9.61 5.53
N GLU A 109 3.84 10.57 5.09
CA GLU A 109 4.84 10.39 4.05
C GLU A 109 5.55 9.05 4.24
N TYR A 110 5.25 8.11 3.32
CA TYR A 110 6.15 7.01 3.00
C TYR A 110 7.57 7.55 3.02
N PRO A 111 8.57 6.77 3.47
CA PRO A 111 9.95 7.14 3.22
C PRO A 111 10.15 7.14 1.69
N LYS A 112 9.94 8.31 1.08
CA LYS A 112 10.03 8.55 -0.36
C LYS A 112 11.51 8.76 -0.63
N VAL A 113 12.22 7.67 -0.85
CA VAL A 113 13.52 7.78 -1.51
C VAL A 113 13.24 8.23 -2.93
N SER A 114 13.91 9.30 -3.39
CA SER A 114 13.82 9.76 -4.78
C SER A 114 14.35 8.66 -5.71
N VAL A 115 13.45 7.80 -6.19
CA VAL A 115 13.80 6.63 -7.01
C VAL A 115 14.24 7.01 -8.42
N ASP A 116 13.80 8.16 -8.94
CA ASP A 116 13.91 8.49 -10.37
C ASP A 116 15.35 8.79 -10.82
N LYS A 117 16.26 9.11 -9.90
CA LYS A 117 17.66 9.46 -10.20
C LYS A 117 18.68 8.36 -9.93
N VAL A 118 18.31 7.30 -9.19
CA VAL A 118 19.27 6.26 -8.79
C VAL A 118 19.26 5.12 -9.80
N ARG A 119 20.40 4.82 -10.41
CA ARG A 119 20.54 3.64 -11.28
C ARG A 119 20.78 2.41 -10.42
N ILE A 120 19.92 1.41 -10.56
CA ILE A 120 20.04 0.13 -9.85
C ILE A 120 20.20 -0.95 -10.92
N ASP A 121 21.05 -1.93 -10.62
CA ASP A 121 21.24 -3.09 -11.50
C ASP A 121 19.91 -3.81 -11.71
N LYS A 122 19.55 -4.01 -12.97
CA LYS A 122 18.30 -4.64 -13.39
C LYS A 122 18.21 -6.06 -12.80
N VAL A 123 19.33 -6.79 -12.76
CA VAL A 123 19.36 -8.17 -12.24
C VAL A 123 18.91 -8.22 -10.78
N ARG A 124 19.37 -7.26 -9.96
CA ARG A 124 18.98 -7.19 -8.53
C ARG A 124 17.51 -6.85 -8.37
N LEU A 125 17.00 -5.93 -9.21
CA LEU A 125 15.61 -5.52 -9.18
C LEU A 125 14.66 -6.63 -9.61
N ASP A 126 15.02 -7.36 -10.67
CA ASP A 126 14.24 -8.48 -11.19
C ASP A 126 14.07 -9.57 -10.12
N LYS A 127 15.13 -9.91 -9.36
CA LYS A 127 15.03 -10.87 -8.25
C LYS A 127 14.03 -10.47 -7.15
N ILE A 128 13.97 -9.19 -6.80
CA ILE A 128 13.01 -8.69 -5.80
C ILE A 128 11.58 -8.83 -6.34
N ILE A 129 11.37 -8.53 -7.62
CA ILE A 129 10.07 -8.66 -8.29
C ILE A 129 9.68 -10.14 -8.41
N GLU A 130 10.61 -11.01 -8.76
CA GLU A 130 10.39 -12.47 -8.80
C GLU A 130 10.00 -12.99 -7.42
N LYS A 131 10.68 -12.57 -6.35
CA LYS A 131 10.32 -12.97 -4.99
C LYS A 131 8.93 -12.49 -4.60
N TYR A 132 8.54 -11.28 -5.03
CA TYR A 132 7.20 -10.76 -4.85
C TYR A 132 6.14 -11.59 -5.56
N ILE A 133 6.38 -11.98 -6.81
CA ILE A 133 5.47 -12.81 -7.61
C ILE A 133 5.34 -14.21 -7.00
N GLU A 134 6.45 -14.81 -6.57
CA GLU A 134 6.49 -16.10 -5.88
C GLU A 134 5.69 -16.06 -4.59
N ALA A 135 5.91 -15.04 -3.75
CA ALA A 135 5.19 -14.85 -2.49
C ALA A 135 3.68 -14.58 -2.69
N LYS A 136 3.26 -14.18 -3.89
CA LYS A 136 1.85 -14.05 -4.26
C LYS A 136 1.21 -15.34 -4.76
N GLY A 137 1.99 -16.41 -4.93
CA GLY A 137 1.52 -17.65 -5.55
C GLY A 137 1.17 -17.48 -7.02
N TRP A 138 1.66 -16.42 -7.68
CA TRP A 138 1.40 -16.18 -9.09
C TRP A 138 2.32 -17.08 -9.92
N ASN A 139 1.72 -17.97 -10.72
CA ASN A 139 2.49 -18.85 -11.58
C ASN A 139 3.10 -18.06 -12.75
N VAL A 140 4.43 -17.97 -12.78
CA VAL A 140 5.22 -17.26 -13.80
C VAL A 140 5.03 -17.91 -15.19
N LYS A 141 4.75 -19.22 -15.24
CA LYS A 141 4.58 -19.95 -16.51
C LYS A 141 3.21 -19.72 -17.15
N ASP A 142 2.16 -19.53 -16.35
CA ASP A 142 0.78 -19.44 -16.85
C ASP A 142 0.37 -18.01 -17.23
N ASN A 143 1.15 -16.99 -16.82
CA ASN A 143 0.77 -15.58 -16.91
C ASN A 143 1.71 -14.73 -17.78
N LYS A 144 2.31 -15.30 -18.83
CA LYS A 144 3.24 -14.58 -19.74
C LYS A 144 2.76 -13.18 -20.21
N PRO A 145 1.47 -12.96 -20.55
CA PRO A 145 1.01 -11.63 -20.97
C PRO A 145 0.89 -10.65 -19.80
N LEU A 146 0.47 -11.13 -18.62
CA LEU A 146 0.23 -10.32 -17.42
C LEU A 146 1.54 -9.98 -16.67
N LEU A 147 2.59 -10.76 -16.89
CA LEU A 147 3.92 -10.51 -16.34
C LEU A 147 4.45 -9.13 -16.73
N GLY A 148 4.26 -8.69 -17.98
CA GLY A 148 4.70 -7.36 -18.41
C GLY A 148 4.09 -6.21 -17.58
N ASP A 149 2.80 -6.32 -17.27
CA ASP A 149 2.09 -5.31 -16.48
C ASP A 149 2.42 -5.41 -14.98
N ILE A 150 2.60 -6.63 -14.46
CA ILE A 150 3.04 -6.85 -13.08
C ILE A 150 4.43 -6.24 -12.88
N TYR A 151 5.37 -6.50 -13.79
CA TYR A 151 6.72 -5.92 -13.73
C TYR A 151 6.68 -4.40 -13.79
N LYS A 152 5.87 -3.81 -14.68
CA LYS A 152 5.69 -2.34 -14.75
C LYS A 152 5.19 -1.75 -13.43
N ARG A 153 4.20 -2.40 -12.80
CA ARG A 153 3.62 -1.93 -11.52
C ARG A 153 4.57 -2.16 -10.34
N ALA A 154 5.28 -3.27 -10.31
CA ALA A 154 6.16 -3.66 -9.21
C ALA A 154 7.55 -2.99 -9.26
N CYS A 155 8.00 -2.51 -10.43
CA CYS A 155 9.33 -1.95 -10.62
C CYS A 155 9.64 -0.77 -9.68
N LYS A 156 8.76 0.24 -9.63
CA LYS A 156 8.98 1.43 -8.79
C LYS A 156 8.97 1.09 -7.28
N PRO A 157 8.00 0.32 -6.76
CA PRO A 157 8.01 -0.14 -5.38
C PRO A 157 9.21 -1.04 -5.03
N ALA A 158 9.57 -2.00 -5.88
CA ALA A 158 10.73 -2.88 -5.64
C ALA A 158 12.02 -2.06 -5.54
N LYS A 159 12.16 -1.06 -6.41
CA LYS A 159 13.30 -0.14 -6.40
C LYS A 159 13.34 0.69 -5.12
N GLN A 160 12.19 1.18 -4.65
CA GLN A 160 12.09 1.90 -3.38
C GLN A 160 12.43 1.00 -2.19
N LEU A 161 11.92 -0.23 -2.15
CA LEU A 161 12.24 -1.20 -1.10
C LEU A 161 13.73 -1.48 -1.04
N TYR A 162 14.36 -1.74 -2.19
CA TYR A 162 15.80 -1.94 -2.27
C TYR A 162 16.59 -0.73 -1.74
N LEU A 163 16.19 0.50 -2.10
CA LEU A 163 16.88 1.70 -1.62
C LEU A 163 16.73 1.93 -0.11
N LEU A 164 15.57 1.56 0.47
CA LEU A 164 15.33 1.69 1.90
C LEU A 164 16.14 0.70 2.73
N VAL A 165 16.30 -0.51 2.20
CA VAL A 165 16.99 -1.62 2.87
C VAL A 165 18.48 -1.65 2.54
N ASN A 166 18.86 -1.13 1.37
CA ASN A 166 20.18 -1.18 0.76
C ASN A 166 20.78 -2.60 0.62
N ASP A 167 19.93 -3.63 0.59
CA ASP A 167 20.31 -5.03 0.47
C ASP A 167 19.20 -5.84 -0.22
N GLU A 168 19.57 -6.56 -1.28
CA GLU A 168 18.67 -7.42 -2.05
C GLU A 168 18.15 -8.60 -1.22
N VAL A 169 19.02 -9.23 -0.44
CA VAL A 169 18.70 -10.43 0.35
C VAL A 169 17.69 -10.06 1.42
N LEU A 170 17.96 -8.97 2.15
CA LEU A 170 17.08 -8.49 3.20
C LEU A 170 15.72 -8.02 2.63
N ALA A 171 15.69 -7.40 1.44
CA ALA A 171 14.44 -7.05 0.76
C ALA A 171 13.60 -8.29 0.41
N CYS A 172 14.24 -9.37 -0.06
CA CYS A 172 13.57 -10.64 -0.33
C CYS A 172 13.06 -11.34 0.94
N GLU A 173 13.83 -11.32 2.03
CA GLU A 173 13.39 -11.86 3.32
C GLU A 173 12.17 -11.11 3.88
N LEU A 174 12.18 -9.78 3.76
CA LEU A 174 11.09 -8.89 4.15
C LEU A 174 9.79 -9.24 3.42
N ILE A 175 9.87 -9.43 2.10
CA ILE A 175 8.73 -9.86 1.28
C ILE A 175 8.15 -11.16 1.83
N GLY A 176 9.00 -12.17 2.07
CA GLY A 176 8.55 -13.48 2.55
C GLY A 176 7.97 -13.46 3.97
N LYS A 177 8.49 -12.63 4.87
CA LYS A 177 7.97 -12.53 6.26
C LYS A 177 6.65 -11.78 6.30
N ILE A 178 6.54 -10.65 5.62
CA ILE A 178 5.31 -9.84 5.61
C ILE A 178 4.21 -10.56 4.82
N SER A 179 4.53 -11.26 3.71
CA SER A 179 3.53 -12.04 2.97
C SER A 179 2.85 -13.09 3.85
N LYS A 180 3.63 -13.88 4.60
CA LYS A 180 3.10 -14.89 5.55
C LYS A 180 2.22 -14.27 6.64
N MET A 181 2.60 -13.11 7.16
CA MET A 181 1.79 -12.39 8.16
C MET A 181 0.43 -11.96 7.60
N PHE A 182 0.35 -11.62 6.31
CA PHE A 182 -0.90 -11.22 5.67
C PHE A 182 -1.73 -12.45 5.25
N GLU A 183 -1.09 -13.51 4.78
CA GLU A 183 -1.76 -14.79 4.48
C GLU A 183 -2.45 -15.38 5.71
N THR A 184 -1.76 -15.44 6.85
CA THR A 184 -2.34 -15.92 8.12
C THR A 184 -3.56 -15.10 8.57
N LYS A 185 -3.59 -13.81 8.22
CA LYS A 185 -4.70 -12.89 8.50
C LYS A 185 -5.76 -12.84 7.39
N LYS A 186 -5.61 -13.60 6.30
CA LYS A 186 -6.45 -13.56 5.10
C LYS A 186 -6.59 -12.14 4.50
N LEU A 187 -5.50 -11.36 4.52
CA LEU A 187 -5.45 -9.99 4.01
C LEU A 187 -4.72 -9.93 2.66
N SER A 188 -5.17 -9.04 1.77
CA SER A 188 -4.42 -8.69 0.56
C SER A 188 -3.30 -7.70 0.88
N TRP A 189 -2.26 -7.67 0.04
CA TRP A 189 -1.05 -6.86 0.26
C TRP A 189 -0.37 -6.48 -1.06
N THR A 190 0.49 -5.47 -1.06
CA THR A 190 1.36 -5.09 -2.19
C THR A 190 2.78 -4.80 -1.71
N LEU A 191 3.73 -4.52 -2.62
CA LEU A 191 5.07 -4.08 -2.25
C LEU A 191 5.07 -2.76 -1.45
N GLU A 192 4.13 -1.86 -1.73
CA GLU A 192 3.93 -0.64 -0.95
C GLU A 192 3.44 -0.93 0.47
N THR A 193 2.62 -1.97 0.65
CA THR A 193 2.23 -2.47 1.98
C THR A 193 3.44 -2.96 2.76
N ILE A 194 4.35 -3.69 2.10
CA ILE A 194 5.60 -4.17 2.70
C ILE A 194 6.47 -2.99 3.13
N ILE A 195 6.67 -2.00 2.26
CA ILE A 195 7.44 -0.79 2.57
C ILE A 195 6.86 -0.07 3.79
N LYS A 196 5.53 0.00 3.92
CA LYS A 196 4.88 0.64 5.06
C LYS A 196 5.17 -0.05 6.38
N HIS A 197 5.25 -1.37 6.39
CA HIS A 197 5.55 -2.17 7.59
C HIS A 197 7.05 -2.40 7.82
N LEU A 198 7.91 -1.82 6.97
CA LEU A 198 9.36 -1.89 7.13
C LEU A 198 9.85 -1.36 8.49
N PRO A 199 9.39 -0.21 9.02
CA PRO A 199 9.83 0.27 10.33
C PRO A 199 9.45 -0.68 11.46
N ASP A 200 8.25 -1.28 11.41
CA ASP A 200 7.79 -2.27 12.38
C ASP A 200 8.68 -3.51 12.36
N TYR A 201 9.10 -3.93 11.15
CA TYR A 201 10.01 -5.06 10.96
C TYR A 201 11.41 -4.78 11.52
N LEU A 202 11.96 -3.58 11.24
CA LEU A 202 13.29 -3.18 11.70
C LEU A 202 13.33 -2.94 13.21
N SER A 203 12.21 -2.52 13.79
CA SER A 203 12.06 -2.23 15.23
C SER A 203 11.62 -3.44 16.05
N ALA A 204 11.17 -4.51 15.40
CA ALA A 204 10.80 -5.73 16.11
C ALA A 204 12.02 -6.27 16.87
N PRO A 205 11.89 -6.57 18.18
CA PRO A 205 12.96 -7.23 18.92
C PRO A 205 13.25 -8.51 18.16
N LYS A 206 14.49 -8.66 17.67
CA LYS A 206 14.95 -9.93 17.11
C LYS A 206 14.62 -10.97 18.17
N LYS A 207 13.57 -11.77 17.95
CA LYS A 207 13.42 -13.02 18.68
C LYS A 207 14.78 -13.66 18.49
N LYS A 208 15.48 -13.93 19.59
CA LYS A 208 16.68 -14.77 19.55
C LYS A 208 16.20 -16.03 18.87
N GLU A 209 16.45 -16.13 17.57
CA GLU A 209 16.50 -17.41 16.92
C GLU A 209 17.47 -18.17 17.80
N THR A 210 16.94 -19.16 18.51
CA THR A 210 17.75 -20.23 19.03
C THR A 210 18.49 -20.73 17.81
N TYR A 211 19.71 -20.22 17.62
CA TYR A 211 20.68 -20.82 16.76
C TYR A 211 20.79 -22.25 17.29
N VAL A 212 20.10 -23.18 16.63
CA VAL A 212 20.69 -24.49 16.46
C VAL A 212 22.02 -24.14 15.81
N LYS A 213 23.10 -24.22 16.59
CA LYS A 213 24.46 -24.15 16.05
C LYS A 213 24.51 -25.23 14.97
N SER A 214 24.24 -24.85 13.72
CA SER A 214 24.87 -25.54 12.61
C SER A 214 26.35 -25.44 12.94
N LYS A 215 26.98 -26.61 13.09
CA LYS A 215 28.44 -26.69 13.20
C LYS A 215 28.98 -25.80 12.09
N ILE A 216 29.60 -24.69 12.45
CA ILE A 216 30.50 -23.98 11.56
C ILE A 216 31.43 -25.08 11.05
N PRO A 217 31.52 -25.36 9.73
CA PRO A 217 32.57 -26.24 9.26
C PRO A 217 33.85 -25.61 9.77
N GLU A 218 34.55 -26.33 10.65
CA GLU A 218 35.83 -25.89 11.19
C GLU A 218 36.65 -25.42 10.00
N ARG A 219 37.19 -24.19 10.07
CA ARG A 219 38.16 -23.74 9.09
C ARG A 219 39.21 -24.85 8.99
N PRO A 220 39.57 -25.32 7.79
CA PRO A 220 40.69 -26.25 7.67
C PRO A 220 41.88 -25.59 8.36
N VAL A 221 42.31 -26.21 9.46
CA VAL A 221 43.53 -25.81 10.15
C VAL A 221 44.64 -26.36 9.28
N PHE A 222 45.06 -25.56 8.30
CA PHE A 222 46.24 -25.89 7.51
C PHE A 222 47.43 -25.96 8.48
N ASN A 223 48.13 -27.09 8.46
CA ASN A 223 49.39 -27.17 9.20
C ASN A 223 50.40 -26.18 8.58
N GLU A 224 51.43 -25.78 9.33
CA GLU A 224 52.41 -24.79 8.87
C GLU A 224 53.05 -25.15 7.52
N LYS A 225 53.14 -26.44 7.20
CA LYS A 225 53.68 -26.94 5.94
C LYS A 225 52.74 -26.63 4.76
N GLU A 226 51.45 -26.92 4.91
CA GLU A 226 50.41 -26.62 3.91
C GLU A 226 50.24 -25.11 3.71
N ALA A 227 50.29 -24.33 4.80
CA ALA A 227 50.22 -22.88 4.73
C ALA A 227 51.43 -22.29 3.97
N LYS A 228 52.61 -22.92 4.08
CA LYS A 228 53.82 -22.52 3.36
C LYS A 228 53.71 -22.85 1.86
N GLU A 229 53.21 -24.03 1.51
CA GLU A 229 52.99 -24.44 0.12
C GLU A 229 51.95 -23.54 -0.59
N ILE A 230 50.86 -23.19 0.09
CA ILE A 230 49.85 -22.26 -0.45
C ILE A 230 50.46 -20.87 -0.70
N ARG A 231 51.31 -20.38 0.21
CA ARG A 231 51.99 -19.07 0.03
C ARG A 231 52.96 -19.07 -1.14
N GLU A 232 53.68 -20.16 -1.37
CA GLU A 232 54.57 -20.33 -2.51
C GLU A 232 53.77 -20.35 -3.83
N LEU A 233 52.68 -21.12 -3.88
CA LEU A 233 51.78 -21.17 -5.04
C LEU A 233 51.19 -19.80 -5.39
N VAL A 234 50.75 -19.03 -4.39
CA VAL A 234 50.20 -17.68 -4.61
C VAL A 234 51.27 -16.73 -5.17
N LYS A 235 52.52 -16.83 -4.71
CA LYS A 235 53.63 -16.03 -5.23
C LYS A 235 53.97 -16.38 -6.69
N ASP A 236 53.94 -17.66 -7.04
CA ASP A 236 54.21 -18.10 -8.42
C ASP A 236 53.09 -17.69 -9.39
N VAL A 237 51.83 -17.74 -8.95
CA VAL A 237 50.70 -17.23 -9.74
C VAL A 237 50.83 -15.72 -9.94
N ALA A 238 51.18 -14.95 -8.90
CA ALA A 238 51.38 -13.51 -9.01
C ALA A 238 52.49 -13.15 -10.02
N LYS A 239 53.64 -13.86 -9.97
CA LYS A 239 54.73 -13.67 -10.94
C LYS A 239 54.31 -13.99 -12.37
N LYS A 240 53.53 -15.05 -12.59
CA LYS A 240 53.00 -15.40 -13.93
C LYS A 240 52.01 -14.34 -14.44
N CYS A 241 51.19 -13.77 -13.57
CA CYS A 241 50.27 -12.69 -13.92
C CYS A 241 50.99 -11.38 -14.29
N ASP A 242 52.11 -11.06 -13.64
CA ASP A 242 52.90 -9.87 -13.97
C ASP A 242 53.76 -10.04 -15.23
N ALA A 243 54.21 -11.26 -15.53
CA ALA A 243 54.92 -11.57 -16.78
C ALA A 243 54.02 -11.44 -18.03
N ASN A 244 52.71 -11.71 -17.90
CA ASN A 244 51.73 -11.58 -18.99
C ASN A 244 51.25 -10.13 -19.24
N LYS A 245 51.78 -9.14 -18.51
CA LYS A 245 51.45 -7.71 -18.68
C LYS A 245 52.51 -6.91 -19.47
N ARG A 246 53.53 -7.58 -20.02
CA ARG A 246 54.55 -7.01 -20.92
C ARG A 246 54.48 -7.70 -22.27
#